data_AF-A0A520B4K9-F1
#
_entry.id   AF-A0A520B4K9-F1
#
_cell.length_a   1.000
_cell.length_b   1.000
_cell.length_c   1.000
_cell.angle_alpha   90.00
_cell.angle_beta   90.00
_cell.angle_gamma   90.00
#
_symmetry.space_group_name_H-M   'P 1'
#
loop_
_entity.id
_entity.type
_entity.pdbx_description
1 polymer ?
#
loop_
_entity_poly.entity_id
_entity_poly.type
_entity_poly.pdbx_seq_one_letter_code
_entity_poly.pdbx_strand_id
1 'polypeptide(L)'
;MLTNDNDTATRDLKTPLPDPHGQAALLLVESLIHGLCDKSALDVPEAIAIAERAVDIQREHVDDASRATVSTMLRAQILLETIAASLKADDVGPWPPPRLIT
;
A
#
# COMPACT_ATOMS: atom_id res chain seq x y z
N MET A 1 -41.04 24.40 28.13
CA MET A 1 -39.81 24.65 27.35
C MET A 1 -38.85 23.51 27.61
N LEU A 2 -38.61 22.68 26.60
CA LEU A 2 -37.54 21.68 26.57
C LEU A 2 -36.88 21.83 25.21
N THR A 3 -35.84 22.66 25.15
CA THR A 3 -35.01 22.83 23.96
C THR A 3 -34.17 21.57 23.83
N ASN A 4 -34.38 20.83 22.74
CA ASN A 4 -33.58 19.67 22.39
C ASN A 4 -32.28 20.19 21.74
N ASP A 5 -31.24 20.36 22.54
CA ASP A 5 -29.88 20.62 22.08
C ASP A 5 -29.33 19.35 21.42
N ASN A 6 -29.68 19.14 20.16
CA ASN A 6 -28.93 18.23 19.31
C ASN A 6 -27.63 18.94 18.93
N ASP A 7 -26.72 18.95 19.90
CA ASP A 7 -25.33 19.36 19.77
C ASP A 7 -24.78 18.58 18.58
N THR A 8 -24.71 19.26 17.44
CA THR A 8 -24.02 18.81 16.25
C THR A 8 -22.57 18.64 16.65
N ALA A 9 -22.25 17.46 17.20
CA ALA A 9 -20.92 16.92 17.29
C ALA A 9 -20.41 16.89 15.84
N THR A 10 -19.75 17.97 15.46
CA THR A 10 -18.83 18.04 14.35
C THR A 10 -18.02 16.76 14.42
N ARG A 11 -18.34 15.81 13.53
CA ARG A 11 -17.50 14.65 13.27
C ARG A 11 -16.17 15.25 12.86
N ASP A 12 -15.28 15.35 13.82
CA ASP A 12 -13.88 15.69 13.63
C ASP A 12 -13.34 14.59 12.71
N LEU A 13 -13.43 14.83 11.41
CA LEU A 13 -12.77 14.06 10.37
C LEU A 13 -11.28 14.39 10.52
N LYS A 14 -10.70 13.90 11.62
CA LYS A 14 -9.26 13.77 11.77
C LYS A 14 -8.84 12.87 10.63
N THR A 15 -8.39 13.49 9.54
CA THR A 15 -7.60 12.80 8.52
C THR A 15 -6.58 11.97 9.27
N PRO A 16 -6.58 10.63 9.13
CA PRO A 16 -5.67 9.82 9.88
C PRO A 16 -4.27 10.28 9.53
N LEU A 17 -3.56 10.83 10.52
CA LEU A 17 -2.17 11.17 10.35
C LEU A 17 -1.45 9.88 9.93
N PRO A 18 -0.65 9.89 8.86
CA PRO A 18 0.05 8.69 8.40
C PRO A 18 0.86 8.13 9.57
N ASP A 19 0.66 6.84 9.86
CA ASP A 19 1.37 6.16 10.94
C ASP A 19 2.87 6.17 10.60
N PRO A 20 3.71 6.91 11.36
CA PRO A 20 5.11 7.06 11.04
C PRO A 20 5.84 5.71 11.07
N HIS A 21 5.37 4.74 11.86
CA HIS A 21 5.91 3.38 11.86
C HIS A 21 5.55 2.64 10.57
N GLY A 22 4.30 2.72 10.13
CA GLY A 22 3.86 2.17 8.86
C GLY A 22 4.63 2.73 7.66
N GLN A 23 4.86 4.05 7.63
CA GLN A 23 5.62 4.69 6.56
C GLN A 23 7.10 4.26 6.55
N ALA A 24 7.73 4.17 7.73
CA ALA A 24 9.11 3.71 7.84
C ALA A 24 9.25 2.23 7.45
N ALA A 25 8.29 1.38 7.84
CA ALA A 25 8.26 -0.03 7.46
C ALA A 25 8.08 -0.19 5.93
N LEU A 26 7.21 0.61 5.31
CA LEU A 26 7.03 0.62 3.86
C LEU A 26 8.31 0.95 3.10
N LEU A 27 8.96 2.05 3.46
CA LEU A 27 10.22 2.47 2.83
C LEU A 27 11.33 1.44 3.01
N LEU A 28 11.38 0.80 4.18
CA LEU A 28 12.34 -0.26 4.45
C LEU A 28 12.10 -1.50 3.59
N VAL A 29 10.83 -1.92 3.45
CA VAL A 29 10.45 -3.06 2.62
C VAL A 29 10.70 -2.76 1.14
N GLU A 30 10.35 -1.57 0.66
CA GLU A 30 10.62 -1.14 -0.72
C GLU A 30 12.13 -1.16 -1.02
N SER A 31 12.93 -0.54 -0.15
CA SER A 31 14.39 -0.54 -0.27
C SER A 31 15.00 -1.95 -0.24
N LEU A 32 14.40 -2.85 0.56
CA LEU A 32 14.84 -4.24 0.65
C LEU A 32 14.54 -5.00 -0.64
N ILE A 33 13.33 -4.85 -1.20
CA ILE A 33 12.94 -5.53 -2.44
C ILE A 33 13.81 -5.06 -3.59
N HIS A 34 14.03 -3.74 -3.74
CA HIS A 34 14.98 -3.20 -4.72
C HIS A 34 16.38 -3.77 -4.53
N GLY A 35 16.89 -3.79 -3.29
CA GLY A 35 18.21 -4.35 -3.00
C GLY A 35 18.35 -5.86 -3.28
N LEU A 36 17.25 -6.62 -3.23
CA LEU A 36 17.22 -8.04 -3.61
C LEU A 36 17.21 -8.21 -5.13
N CYS A 37 16.48 -7.37 -5.86
CA CYS A 37 16.48 -7.33 -7.31
C CYS A 37 17.84 -6.92 -7.88
N ASP A 38 18.46 -5.86 -7.34
CA ASP A 38 19.80 -5.39 -7.74
C ASP A 38 20.88 -6.46 -7.56
N LYS A 39 20.72 -7.34 -6.57
CA LYS A 39 21.63 -8.47 -6.30
C LYS A 39 21.26 -9.75 -7.06
N SER A 40 20.23 -9.69 -7.91
CA SER A 40 19.69 -10.84 -8.65
C SER A 40 19.32 -12.02 -7.75
N ALA A 41 18.98 -11.74 -6.48
CA ALA A 41 18.49 -12.75 -5.54
C ALA A 41 16.99 -13.00 -5.71
N LEU A 42 16.30 -12.08 -6.38
CA LEU A 42 14.87 -12.11 -6.71
C LEU A 42 14.67 -11.38 -8.04
N ASP A 43 14.00 -11.98 -9.02
CA ASP A 43 13.68 -11.27 -10.26
C ASP A 43 12.48 -10.33 -10.06
N VAL A 44 12.38 -9.26 -10.86
CA VAL A 44 11.29 -8.27 -10.76
C VAL A 44 9.90 -8.91 -10.89
N PRO A 45 9.66 -9.86 -11.83
CA PRO A 45 8.39 -10.58 -11.91
C PRO A 45 8.09 -11.42 -10.66
N GLU A 46 9.12 -11.99 -10.03
CA GLU A 46 8.97 -12.77 -8.80
C GLU A 46 8.60 -11.86 -7.62
N ALA A 47 9.20 -10.68 -7.52
CA ALA A 47 8.86 -9.67 -6.52
C ALA A 47 7.41 -9.20 -6.67
N ILE A 48 6.94 -8.95 -7.90
CA ILE A 48 5.54 -8.60 -8.19
C ILE A 48 4.60 -9.74 -7.75
N ALA A 49 4.90 -10.99 -8.11
CA ALA A 49 4.06 -12.13 -7.75
C ALA A 49 3.95 -12.35 -6.23
N ILE A 50 5.04 -12.10 -5.48
CA ILE A 50 5.03 -12.15 -4.02
C ILE A 50 4.11 -11.07 -3.44
N ALA A 51 4.21 -9.83 -3.95
CA ALA A 51 3.38 -8.73 -3.49
C ALA A 51 1.89 -8.96 -3.78
N GLU A 52 1.55 -9.46 -4.98
CA GLU A 52 0.18 -9.82 -5.35
C GLU A 52 -0.38 -10.94 -4.46
N ARG A 53 0.42 -11.98 -4.20
CA ARG A 53 0.01 -13.05 -3.28
C ARG A 53 -0.25 -12.53 -1.86
N ALA A 54 0.55 -11.58 -1.38
CA ALA A 54 0.32 -10.96 -0.08
C ALA A 54 -1.00 -10.15 -0.06
N VAL A 55 -1.34 -9.47 -1.15
CA VAL A 55 -2.65 -8.78 -1.30
C VAL A 55 -3.79 -9.78 -1.24
N ASP A 56 -3.69 -10.90 -1.95
CA ASP A 56 -4.74 -11.92 -1.97
C ASP A 56 -4.95 -12.56 -0.59
N ILE A 57 -3.87 -12.93 0.10
CA ILE A 57 -3.92 -13.44 1.48
C ILE A 57 -4.56 -12.40 2.42
N GLN A 58 -4.18 -11.13 2.27
CA GLN A 58 -4.74 -10.06 3.10
C GLN A 58 -6.24 -9.87 2.86
N ARG A 59 -6.72 -10.04 1.62
CA ARG A 59 -8.16 -9.99 1.27
C ARG A 59 -8.94 -11.13 1.90
N GLU A 60 -8.43 -12.37 1.82
CA GLU A 60 -9.04 -13.53 2.49
C GLU A 60 -9.21 -13.28 4.00
N HIS A 61 -8.20 -12.67 4.63
CA HIS A 61 -8.27 -12.34 6.05
C HIS A 61 -9.25 -11.19 6.38
N VAL A 62 -9.49 -10.24 5.47
CA VAL A 62 -10.49 -9.17 5.65
C VAL A 62 -11.90 -9.75 5.65
N ASP A 63 -12.18 -10.71 4.78
CA ASP A 63 -13.49 -11.34 4.65
C ASP A 63 -13.88 -12.13 5.91
N ASP A 64 -12.90 -12.71 6.61
CA ASP A 64 -13.07 -13.45 7.86
C ASP A 64 -13.08 -12.57 9.13
N ALA A 65 -12.83 -11.26 9.01
CA ALA A 65 -12.58 -10.39 10.15
C ALA A 65 -13.84 -9.74 10.75
N SER A 66 -13.83 -9.59 12.09
CA SER A 66 -14.81 -8.75 12.79
C SER A 66 -14.69 -7.27 12.38
N ARG A 67 -15.82 -6.55 12.38
CA ARG A 67 -15.95 -5.15 11.91
C ARG A 67 -14.92 -4.17 12.52
N ALA A 68 -14.43 -4.44 13.73
CA ALA A 68 -13.39 -3.63 14.39
C ALA A 68 -11.98 -3.85 13.82
N THR A 69 -11.70 -5.03 13.26
CA THR A 69 -10.40 -5.42 12.71
C THR A 69 -10.29 -5.07 11.22
N VAL A 70 -11.43 -5.00 10.53
CA VAL A 70 -11.54 -4.64 9.09
C VAL A 70 -10.85 -3.31 8.77
N SER A 71 -10.90 -2.31 9.65
CA SER A 71 -10.29 -1.00 9.37
C SER A 71 -8.76 -1.04 9.31
N THR A 72 -8.12 -1.85 10.16
CA THR A 72 -6.67 -2.03 10.18
C THR A 72 -6.22 -2.91 9.01
N MET A 73 -6.99 -3.94 8.68
CA MET A 73 -6.70 -4.85 7.57
C MET A 73 -6.88 -4.18 6.21
N LEU A 74 -7.88 -3.32 6.05
CA LEU A 74 -8.07 -2.53 4.83
C LEU A 74 -6.92 -1.54 4.62
N ARG A 75 -6.37 -0.97 5.70
CA ARG A 75 -5.15 -0.16 5.62
C ARG A 75 -3.97 -1.00 5.17
N ALA A 76 -3.74 -2.16 5.77
CA ALA A 76 -2.68 -3.07 5.35
C ALA A 76 -2.81 -3.45 3.85
N GLN A 77 -4.02 -3.70 3.38
CA GLN A 77 -4.30 -3.98 1.97
C GLN A 77 -3.90 -2.81 1.05
N ILE A 78 -4.28 -1.57 1.37
CA ILE A 78 -3.89 -0.39 0.58
C ILE A 78 -2.36 -0.24 0.50
N LEU A 79 -1.66 -0.54 1.60
CA LEU A 79 -0.20 -0.47 1.64
C LEU A 79 0.45 -1.52 0.72
N LEU A 80 -0.05 -2.76 0.76
CA LEU A 80 0.42 -3.83 -0.14
C LEU A 80 0.13 -3.52 -1.61
N GLU A 81 -1.04 -2.98 -1.93
CA GLU A 81 -1.39 -2.56 -3.28
C GLU A 81 -0.47 -1.42 -3.79
N THR A 82 -0.07 -0.50 -2.89
CA THR A 82 0.88 0.57 -3.21
C THR A 82 2.28 0.02 -3.53
N ILE A 83 2.76 -0.95 -2.74
CA ILE A 83 4.05 -1.63 -3.01
C ILE A 83 4.01 -2.33 -4.37
N ALA A 84 2.95 -3.11 -4.64
CA ALA A 84 2.81 -3.82 -5.91
C ALA A 84 2.79 -2.86 -7.11
N ALA A 85 2.14 -1.70 -6.97
CA ALA A 85 2.13 -0.67 -7.99
C ALA A 85 3.53 -0.03 -8.22
N SER A 86 4.30 0.21 -7.15
CA SER A 86 5.68 0.71 -7.25
C SER A 86 6.56 -0.26 -8.03
N LEU A 87 6.54 -1.55 -7.66
CA LEU A 87 7.34 -2.60 -8.33
C LEU A 87 6.98 -2.76 -9.81
N LYS A 88 5.70 -2.65 -10.17
CA LYS A 88 5.25 -2.68 -11.56
C LYS A 88 5.75 -1.48 -12.37
N ALA A 89 5.99 -0.34 -11.72
CA ALA A 89 6.58 0.81 -12.40
C ALA A 89 8.06 0.58 -12.75
N ASP A 90 8.78 -0.20 -11.94
CA ASP A 90 10.18 -0.55 -12.19
C ASP A 90 10.35 -1.63 -13.27
N ASP A 91 9.33 -2.48 -13.49
CA ASP A 91 9.28 -3.45 -14.58
C ASP A 91 9.17 -2.77 -15.97
N VAL A 92 8.69 -1.53 -16.01
CA VAL A 92 8.75 -0.71 -17.22
C VAL A 92 10.19 -0.23 -17.40
N GLY A 93 10.98 -1.07 -18.06
CA GLY A 93 12.41 -0.84 -18.34
C GLY A 93 12.72 0.54 -18.94
N PRO A 94 14.02 0.92 -18.97
CA PRO A 94 14.48 2.29 -19.16
C PRO A 94 13.83 2.97 -20.36
N TRP A 95 13.41 4.22 -20.12
CA TRP A 95 12.85 5.14 -21.12
C TRP A 95 13.48 4.93 -22.50
N PRO A 96 12.70 4.64 -23.56
CA PRO A 96 13.26 4.47 -24.89
C PRO A 96 13.98 5.75 -25.30
N PRO A 97 15.21 5.69 -25.84
CA PRO A 97 15.96 6.88 -26.18
C PRO A 97 15.12 7.78 -27.10
N PRO A 98 15.16 9.11 -26.93
CA PRO A 98 14.38 10.02 -27.75
C PRO A 98 14.67 9.74 -29.22
N ARG A 99 13.63 9.40 -29.99
CA ARG A 99 13.76 9.20 -31.43
C ARG A 99 14.13 10.53 -32.05
N LEU A 100 15.42 10.69 -32.39
CA LEU A 100 15.87 11.80 -33.23
C LEU A 100 15.19 11.61 -34.59
N ILE A 101 14.26 12.53 -34.89
CA ILE A 101 13.64 12.63 -36.21
C ILE A 101 14.71 13.24 -37.12
N THR A 102 15.30 12.41 -37.97
CA THR A 102 16.16 12.84 -39.09
C THR A 102 15.34 13.11 -40.33
#